data_AF-K2AIZ5-F1
#
_entry.id   AF-K2AIZ5-F1
#
_cell.length_a   1.000
_cell.length_b   1.000
_cell.length_c   1.000
_cell.angle_alpha   90.00
_cell.angle_beta   90.00
_cell.angle_gamma   90.00
#
_symmetry.space_group_name_H-M   'P 1'
#
loop_
_entity.id
_entity.type
_entity.pdbx_description
1 polymer ?
#
loop_
_entity_poly.entity_id
_entity_poly.type
_entity_poly.pdbx_seq_one_letter_code
_entity_poly.pdbx_strand_id
1 'polypeptide(L)'
;TQTRKQEIFEKMSEDNKRIFIRGEVTIENKKLFSTAKKAGVTKFGSFNDAGYQGLYGMPLREVENKKGLKKGELLDRSGKTELAANLFRITQTDEKITKNNLKGDSHASQAHFMVGGKVRQTIKDIGGTTPENLPPEAHIKELKKEKRKLSKENK
;
A
#
# COMPACT_ATOMS: atom_id res chain seq x y z
N THR A 1 6.92 25.62 -4.63
CA THR A 1 6.98 25.01 -5.98
C THR A 1 7.06 23.49 -5.84
N GLN A 2 6.34 22.76 -6.69
CA GLN A 2 6.34 21.29 -6.76
C GLN A 2 7.75 20.72 -6.92
N THR A 3 8.61 21.42 -7.67
CA THR A 3 10.04 21.14 -7.88
C THR A 3 10.83 21.02 -6.58
N ARG A 4 10.63 21.93 -5.61
CA ARG A 4 11.35 21.88 -4.32
C ARG A 4 10.98 20.65 -3.49
N LYS A 5 9.72 20.20 -3.54
CA LYS A 5 9.29 18.97 -2.82
C LYS A 5 9.89 17.72 -3.46
N GLN A 6 10.01 17.70 -4.79
CA GLN A 6 10.62 16.61 -5.53
C GLN A 6 12.13 16.53 -5.29
N GLU A 7 12.85 17.65 -5.33
CA GLU A 7 14.28 17.72 -5.01
C GLU A 7 14.60 17.26 -3.58
N ILE A 8 13.75 17.63 -2.60
CA ILE A 8 13.90 17.17 -1.21
C ILE A 8 13.69 15.66 -1.14
N PHE A 9 12.70 15.12 -1.86
CA PHE A 9 12.44 13.69 -1.89
C PHE A 9 13.57 12.91 -2.55
N GLU A 10 14.14 13.40 -3.64
CA GLU A 10 15.27 12.77 -4.32
C GLU A 10 16.51 12.68 -3.42
N LYS A 11 16.74 13.71 -2.60
CA LYS A 11 17.81 13.77 -1.59
C LYS A 11 17.55 12.92 -0.34
N MET A 12 16.35 12.35 -0.16
CA MET A 12 16.06 11.46 0.97
C MET A 12 16.73 10.10 0.80
N SER A 13 17.24 9.54 1.89
CA SER A 13 17.64 8.12 1.92
C SER A 13 16.45 7.22 1.57
N GLU A 14 16.73 6.03 1.03
CA GLU A 14 15.68 5.09 0.64
C GLU A 14 14.74 4.74 1.83
N ASP A 15 15.28 4.63 3.05
CA ASP A 15 14.48 4.46 4.26
C ASP A 15 13.54 5.63 4.54
N ASN A 16 13.98 6.86 4.28
CA ASN A 16 13.15 8.05 4.44
C ASN A 16 12.01 8.05 3.41
N LYS A 17 12.29 7.71 2.16
CA LYS A 17 11.28 7.56 1.11
C LYS A 17 10.26 6.49 1.50
N ARG A 18 10.73 5.37 2.04
CA ARG A 18 9.88 4.25 2.51
C ARG A 18 8.96 4.67 3.66
N ILE A 19 9.50 5.35 4.67
CA ILE A 19 8.72 5.89 5.80
C ILE A 19 7.65 6.86 5.29
N PHE A 20 8.00 7.72 4.34
CA PHE A 20 7.08 8.68 3.74
C PHE A 20 5.93 7.99 3.01
N ILE A 21 6.21 7.09 2.06
CA ILE A 21 5.18 6.39 1.27
C ILE A 21 4.29 5.54 2.19
N ARG A 22 4.84 4.91 3.24
CA ARG A 22 4.03 4.18 4.22
C ARG A 22 3.05 5.10 4.96
N GLY A 23 3.45 6.33 5.23
CA GLY A 23 2.59 7.39 5.76
C GLY A 23 1.43 7.68 4.81
N GLU A 24 1.72 7.91 3.53
CA GLU A 24 0.70 8.14 2.49
C GLU A 24 -0.27 6.96 2.37
N VAL A 25 0.24 5.73 2.35
CA VAL A 25 -0.59 4.51 2.35
C VAL A 25 -1.54 4.48 3.55
N THR A 26 -1.12 4.98 4.72
CA THR A 26 -1.98 5.06 5.90
C THR A 26 -3.10 6.08 5.72
N ILE A 27 -2.79 7.23 5.14
CA ILE A 27 -3.75 8.31 4.89
C ILE A 27 -4.77 7.87 3.85
N GLU A 28 -4.31 7.33 2.72
CA GLU A 28 -5.18 6.91 1.63
C GLU A 28 -6.05 5.69 2.01
N ASN A 29 -5.54 4.76 2.82
CA ASN A 29 -6.39 3.68 3.35
C ASN A 29 -7.54 4.22 4.21
N LYS A 30 -7.30 5.26 5.02
CA LYS A 30 -8.37 5.88 5.82
C LYS A 30 -9.42 6.56 4.93
N LYS A 31 -8.98 7.20 3.84
CA LYS A 31 -9.90 7.80 2.86
C LYS A 31 -10.73 6.73 2.16
N LEU A 32 -10.08 5.70 1.62
CA LEU A 32 -10.76 4.55 0.99
C LEU A 32 -11.78 3.90 1.94
N PHE A 33 -11.43 3.74 3.21
CA PHE A 33 -12.37 3.21 4.21
C PHE A 33 -13.61 4.10 4.38
N SER A 34 -13.42 5.42 4.43
CA SER A 34 -14.53 6.39 4.49
C SER A 34 -15.42 6.31 3.25
N THR A 35 -14.82 6.25 2.07
CA THR A 35 -15.53 6.10 0.78
C THR A 35 -16.30 4.79 0.71
N ALA A 36 -15.68 3.67 1.06
CA ALA A 36 -16.31 2.36 1.12
C ALA A 36 -17.50 2.36 2.09
N LYS A 37 -17.35 2.98 3.28
CA LYS A 37 -18.46 3.14 4.23
C LYS A 37 -19.63 3.92 3.62
N LYS A 38 -19.36 5.04 2.95
CA LYS A 38 -20.38 5.84 2.24
C LYS A 38 -21.03 5.09 1.07
N ALA A 39 -20.30 4.16 0.47
CA ALA A 39 -20.81 3.25 -0.55
C ALA A 39 -21.68 2.12 0.02
N GLY A 40 -21.83 2.00 1.35
CA GLY A 40 -22.62 0.94 1.97
C GLY A 40 -21.88 -0.39 2.13
N VAL A 41 -20.54 -0.37 2.16
CA VAL A 41 -19.73 -1.54 2.53
C VAL A 41 -19.88 -1.81 4.03
N THR A 42 -20.14 -3.06 4.36
CA THR A 42 -20.27 -3.57 5.74
C THR A 42 -19.20 -4.63 6.04
N LYS A 43 -18.78 -5.41 5.04
CA LYS A 43 -17.79 -6.49 5.15
C LYS A 43 -16.38 -6.00 4.86
N PHE A 44 -15.86 -5.12 5.72
CA PHE A 44 -14.54 -4.50 5.51
C PHE A 44 -13.38 -5.50 5.45
N GLY A 45 -13.45 -6.63 6.15
CA GLY A 45 -12.44 -7.69 6.04
C GLY A 45 -12.30 -8.20 4.61
N SER A 46 -13.41 -8.63 4.01
CA SER A 46 -13.48 -9.10 2.63
C SER A 46 -13.15 -8.01 1.62
N PHE A 47 -13.63 -6.78 1.84
CA PHE A 47 -13.33 -5.65 0.97
C PHE A 47 -11.82 -5.34 0.91
N ASN A 48 -11.14 -5.34 2.06
CA ASN A 48 -9.70 -5.11 2.09
C ASN A 48 -8.93 -6.28 1.48
N ASP A 49 -9.31 -7.52 1.82
CA ASP A 49 -8.64 -8.72 1.30
C ASP A 49 -8.77 -8.85 -0.22
N ALA A 50 -9.92 -8.47 -0.80
CA ALA A 50 -10.13 -8.42 -2.25
C ALA A 50 -9.06 -7.57 -2.97
N GLY A 51 -8.70 -6.41 -2.40
CA GLY A 51 -7.60 -5.58 -2.90
C GLY A 51 -6.24 -6.29 -2.86
N TYR A 52 -5.96 -7.08 -1.82
CA TYR A 52 -4.75 -7.91 -1.70
C TYR A 52 -4.78 -9.05 -2.71
N GLN A 53 -5.89 -9.77 -2.83
CA GLN A 53 -6.04 -10.82 -3.82
C GLN A 53 -5.81 -10.31 -5.25
N GLY A 54 -6.32 -9.12 -5.59
CA GLY A 54 -6.07 -8.51 -6.89
C GLY A 54 -4.59 -8.23 -7.14
N LEU A 55 -3.92 -7.54 -6.20
CA LEU A 55 -2.52 -7.11 -6.39
C LEU A 55 -1.50 -8.25 -6.29
N TYR A 56 -1.70 -9.17 -5.36
CA TYR A 56 -0.74 -10.23 -5.03
C TYR A 56 -1.10 -11.58 -5.66
N GLY A 57 -2.34 -11.73 -6.15
CA GLY A 57 -2.87 -13.01 -6.67
C GLY A 57 -3.29 -14.00 -5.58
N MET A 58 -3.24 -13.62 -4.30
CA MET A 58 -3.59 -14.46 -3.15
C MET A 58 -4.08 -13.61 -1.95
N PRO A 59 -4.82 -14.20 -0.99
CA PRO A 59 -5.25 -13.51 0.23
C PRO A 59 -4.09 -12.91 1.04
N LEU A 60 -4.33 -11.83 1.78
CA LEU A 60 -3.31 -11.16 2.61
C LEU A 60 -2.57 -12.13 3.53
N ARG A 61 -3.31 -13.05 4.17
CA ARG A 61 -2.73 -14.05 5.06
C ARG A 61 -1.71 -14.93 4.36
N GLU A 62 -1.97 -15.31 3.12
CA GLU A 62 -1.05 -16.13 2.33
C GLU A 62 0.17 -15.34 1.88
N VAL A 63 0.00 -14.06 1.55
CA VAL A 63 1.12 -13.15 1.25
C VAL A 63 2.05 -13.04 2.45
N GLU A 64 1.50 -12.80 3.65
CA GLU A 64 2.28 -12.69 4.88
C GLU A 64 3.02 -14.00 5.20
N ASN A 65 2.34 -15.14 5.06
CA ASN A 65 2.96 -16.45 5.26
C ASN A 65 4.08 -16.71 4.24
N LYS A 66 3.84 -16.46 2.95
CA LYS A 66 4.84 -16.64 1.87
C LYS A 66 6.09 -15.79 2.12
N LYS A 67 5.93 -14.60 2.71
CA LYS A 67 7.02 -13.70 3.03
C LYS A 67 7.63 -13.90 4.42
N GLY A 68 7.14 -14.87 5.21
CA GLY A 68 7.63 -15.11 6.58
C GLY A 68 7.31 -13.95 7.54
N LEU A 69 6.23 -13.21 7.30
CA LEU A 69 5.85 -12.03 8.07
C LEU A 69 4.83 -12.36 9.14
N LYS A 70 4.87 -11.61 10.24
CA LYS A 70 3.80 -11.65 11.23
C LYS A 70 2.54 -10.96 10.68
N LYS A 71 1.38 -11.37 11.19
CA LYS A 71 0.09 -10.79 10.83
C LYS A 71 0.07 -9.28 11.03
N GLY A 72 -0.31 -8.55 9.99
CA GLY A 72 -0.41 -7.09 9.97
C GLY A 72 0.91 -6.37 9.71
N GLU A 73 2.02 -7.07 9.49
CA GLU A 73 3.33 -6.45 9.26
C GLU A 73 3.63 -6.19 7.78
N LEU A 74 2.82 -6.69 6.84
CA LEU A 74 3.13 -6.61 5.40
C LEU A 74 3.59 -5.21 4.98
N LEU A 75 2.77 -4.19 5.18
CA LEU A 75 3.10 -2.81 4.77
C LEU A 75 4.27 -2.21 5.57
N ASP A 76 4.46 -2.60 6.83
CA ASP A 76 5.56 -2.09 7.66
C ASP A 76 6.92 -2.70 7.28
N ARG A 77 6.88 -3.85 6.60
CA ARG A 77 8.02 -4.61 6.06
C ARG A 77 8.16 -4.47 4.54
N SER A 78 7.25 -3.76 3.88
CA SER A 78 7.32 -3.57 2.43
C SER A 78 8.41 -2.59 2.02
N GLY A 79 9.08 -2.92 0.91
CA GLY A 79 9.99 -2.03 0.18
C GLY A 79 9.26 -0.85 -0.49
N LYS A 80 10.03 0.11 -1.02
CA LYS A 80 9.50 1.31 -1.70
C LYS A 80 8.56 0.96 -2.85
N THR A 81 8.98 0.05 -3.74
CA THR A 81 8.21 -0.35 -4.93
C THR A 81 6.91 -1.04 -4.56
N GLU A 82 6.95 -1.93 -3.57
CA GLU A 82 5.76 -2.61 -3.05
C GLU A 82 4.78 -1.61 -2.43
N LEU A 83 5.27 -0.69 -1.59
CA LEU A 83 4.45 0.37 -1.00
C LEU A 83 3.82 1.29 -2.05
N ALA A 84 4.55 1.64 -3.11
CA ALA A 84 4.03 2.44 -4.22
C ALA A 84 2.90 1.73 -4.97
N ALA A 85 3.05 0.42 -5.24
CA ALA A 85 1.99 -0.37 -5.85
C ALA A 85 0.74 -0.44 -4.95
N ASN A 86 0.93 -0.62 -3.64
CA ASN A 86 -0.18 -0.58 -2.68
C ASN A 86 -0.86 0.79 -2.65
N LEU A 87 -0.09 1.88 -2.61
CA LEU A 87 -0.62 3.24 -2.63
C LEU A 87 -1.47 3.47 -3.89
N PHE A 88 -0.95 3.06 -5.04
CA PHE A 88 -1.63 3.25 -6.32
C PHE A 88 -2.95 2.47 -6.40
N ARG A 89 -2.98 1.18 -6.00
CA ARG A 89 -4.26 0.45 -5.98
C ARG A 89 -5.29 1.08 -5.03
N ILE A 90 -4.86 1.64 -3.91
CA ILE A 90 -5.75 2.22 -2.89
C ILE A 90 -6.40 3.47 -3.46
N THR A 91 -5.60 4.40 -3.97
CA THR A 91 -6.09 5.67 -4.54
C THR A 91 -6.98 5.43 -5.74
N GLN A 92 -6.61 4.50 -6.62
CA GLN A 92 -7.41 4.17 -7.80
C GLN A 92 -8.71 3.43 -7.46
N THR A 93 -8.73 2.63 -6.39
CA THR A 93 -9.97 2.01 -5.91
C THR A 93 -10.91 3.08 -5.34
N ASP A 94 -10.38 4.02 -4.56
CA ASP A 94 -11.15 5.13 -3.98
C ASP A 94 -11.82 5.98 -5.06
N GLU A 95 -11.03 6.35 -6.08
CA GLU A 95 -11.51 7.08 -7.24
C GLU A 95 -12.56 6.26 -8.01
N LYS A 96 -12.32 4.96 -8.20
CA LYS A 96 -13.25 4.09 -8.93
C LYS A 96 -14.61 3.95 -8.24
N ILE A 97 -14.62 3.76 -6.91
CA ILE A 97 -15.86 3.67 -6.13
C ILE A 97 -16.64 4.98 -6.23
N THR A 98 -15.94 6.11 -6.07
CA THR A 98 -16.55 7.43 -6.10
C THR A 98 -17.10 7.78 -7.48
N LYS A 99 -16.28 7.68 -8.53
CA LYS A 99 -16.62 8.07 -9.90
C LYS A 99 -17.76 7.23 -10.48
N ASN A 100 -17.80 5.93 -10.15
CA ASN A 100 -18.83 5.02 -10.65
C ASN A 100 -20.02 4.89 -9.68
N ASN A 101 -20.04 5.66 -8.58
CA ASN A 101 -21.07 5.60 -7.54
C ASN A 101 -21.40 4.16 -7.10
N LEU A 102 -20.36 3.33 -6.94
CA LEU A 102 -20.54 1.91 -6.62
C LEU A 102 -21.20 1.75 -5.25
N LYS A 103 -22.08 0.76 -5.10
CA LYS A 103 -22.83 0.50 -3.87
C LYS A 103 -22.75 -0.95 -3.41
N GLY A 104 -22.66 -1.11 -2.10
CA GLY A 104 -22.68 -2.38 -1.40
C GLY A 104 -21.36 -3.15 -1.46
N ASP A 105 -21.30 -4.22 -0.66
CA ASP A 105 -20.11 -5.04 -0.47
C ASP A 105 -19.58 -5.65 -1.78
N SER A 106 -20.47 -6.19 -2.62
CA SER A 106 -20.09 -6.90 -3.85
C SER A 106 -19.37 -5.98 -4.84
N HIS A 107 -20.01 -4.88 -5.25
CA HIS A 107 -19.47 -3.99 -6.27
C HIS A 107 -18.17 -3.30 -5.81
N ALA A 108 -18.10 -2.88 -4.54
CA ALA A 108 -16.91 -2.26 -3.99
C ALA A 108 -15.74 -3.24 -3.90
N SER A 109 -15.98 -4.47 -3.43
CA SER A 109 -14.92 -5.49 -3.32
C SER A 109 -14.44 -5.93 -4.71
N GLN A 110 -15.35 -6.11 -5.66
CA GLN A 110 -15.01 -6.43 -7.04
C GLN A 110 -14.16 -5.32 -7.67
N ALA A 111 -14.51 -4.04 -7.43
CA ALA A 111 -13.70 -2.92 -7.89
C ALA A 111 -12.29 -2.95 -7.29
N HIS A 112 -12.17 -3.20 -5.98
CA HIS A 112 -10.88 -3.28 -5.30
C HIS A 112 -10.01 -4.41 -5.84
N PHE A 113 -10.60 -5.59 -6.08
CA PHE A 113 -9.94 -6.73 -6.72
C PHE A 113 -9.47 -6.40 -8.13
N MET A 114 -10.37 -5.87 -8.98
CA MET A 114 -10.04 -5.54 -10.37
C MET A 114 -8.94 -4.48 -10.47
N VAL A 115 -9.00 -3.43 -9.64
CA VAL A 115 -7.96 -2.40 -9.61
C VAL A 115 -6.62 -2.99 -9.18
N GLY A 116 -6.59 -3.81 -8.13
CA GLY A 116 -5.37 -4.53 -7.73
C GLY A 116 -4.81 -5.40 -8.86
N GLY A 117 -5.66 -6.16 -9.55
CA GLY A 117 -5.29 -7.00 -10.69
C GLY A 117 -4.72 -6.20 -11.86
N LYS A 118 -5.26 -5.01 -12.15
CA LYS A 118 -4.73 -4.12 -13.18
C LYS A 118 -3.34 -3.60 -12.82
N VAL A 119 -3.14 -3.14 -11.58
CA VAL A 119 -1.82 -2.70 -11.11
C VAL A 119 -0.82 -3.85 -11.22
N ARG A 120 -1.21 -5.05 -10.80
CA ARG A 120 -0.40 -6.28 -10.94
C ARG A 120 -0.02 -6.56 -12.39
N GLN A 121 -0.98 -6.48 -13.31
CA GLN A 121 -0.73 -6.75 -14.72
C GLN A 121 0.22 -5.72 -15.31
N THR A 122 0.03 -4.44 -15.02
CA THR A 122 0.95 -3.37 -15.46
C THR A 122 2.37 -3.60 -14.97
N ILE A 123 2.57 -4.04 -13.71
CA ILE A 123 3.91 -4.39 -13.21
C ILE A 123 4.54 -5.49 -14.06
N LYS A 124 3.78 -6.51 -14.47
CA LYS A 124 4.28 -7.59 -15.35
C LYS A 124 4.58 -7.09 -16.75
N ASP A 125 3.68 -6.29 -17.34
CA ASP A 125 3.78 -5.82 -18.72
C ASP A 125 5.03 -4.95 -18.94
N ILE A 126 5.46 -4.21 -17.92
CA ILE A 126 6.69 -3.40 -17.94
C ILE A 126 7.94 -4.19 -17.50
N GLY A 127 7.86 -5.50 -17.31
CA GLY A 127 8.97 -6.36 -16.88
C GLY A 127 9.37 -6.21 -15.41
N GLY A 128 8.49 -5.67 -14.57
CA GLY A 128 8.73 -5.50 -13.13
C GLY A 128 8.48 -6.76 -12.31
N THR A 129 9.12 -6.84 -11.15
CA THR A 129 8.90 -7.91 -10.17
C THR A 129 7.56 -7.74 -9.46
N THR A 130 6.73 -8.77 -9.46
CA THR A 130 5.42 -8.73 -8.80
C THR A 130 5.56 -8.62 -7.27
N PRO A 131 4.61 -7.95 -6.58
CA PRO A 131 4.74 -7.61 -5.16
C PRO A 131 5.02 -8.80 -4.22
N GLU A 132 4.39 -9.95 -4.45
CA GLU A 132 4.57 -11.16 -3.66
C GLU A 132 5.96 -11.80 -3.78
N ASN A 133 6.75 -11.39 -4.77
CA ASN A 133 8.12 -11.87 -5.00
C ASN A 133 9.19 -10.82 -4.61
N LEU A 134 8.78 -9.64 -4.13
CA LEU A 134 9.70 -8.65 -3.56
C LEU A 134 10.11 -9.07 -2.14
N PRO A 135 11.41 -9.00 -1.78
CA PRO A 135 11.87 -9.37 -0.45
C PRO A 135 11.31 -8.40 0.61
N PRO A 136 11.02 -8.89 1.83
CA PRO A 136 10.67 -8.02 2.93
C PRO A 136 11.90 -7.26 3.44
N GLU A 137 11.65 -6.05 3.95
CA GLU A 137 12.64 -5.16 4.55
C GLU A 137 12.59 -5.24 6.09
N ALA A 138 13.61 -4.66 6.75
CA ALA A 138 13.60 -4.40 8.20
C ALA A 138 12.32 -3.64 8.62
N HIS A 139 11.84 -3.75 9.85
CA HIS A 139 10.56 -3.12 10.20
C HIS A 139 10.67 -1.58 10.20
N ILE A 140 9.68 -0.84 9.66
CA ILE A 140 9.73 0.65 9.63
C ILE A 140 9.93 1.29 11.02
N LYS A 141 9.45 0.65 12.07
CA LYS A 141 9.67 1.08 13.46
C LYS A 141 11.15 1.05 13.88
N GLU A 142 11.92 0.08 13.40
CA GLU A 142 13.36 -0.04 13.68
C GLU A 142 14.09 1.14 13.03
N LEU A 143 13.80 1.41 11.75
CA LEU A 143 14.33 2.57 11.03
C LEU A 143 14.03 3.91 11.72
N LYS A 144 12.81 4.07 12.24
CA LYS A 144 12.43 5.28 13.00
C LYS A 144 13.21 5.39 14.31
N LYS A 145 13.51 4.27 14.97
CA LYS A 145 14.26 4.23 16.23
C LYS A 145 15.73 4.58 16.01
N GLU A 146 16.36 4.01 14.99
CA GLU A 146 17.75 4.29 14.60
C GLU A 146 17.93 5.78 14.28
N LYS A 147 17.02 6.36 13.48
CA LYS A 147 17.05 7.80 13.18
C LYS A 147 16.91 8.69 14.40
N ARG A 148 16.05 8.32 15.36
CA ARG A 148 15.91 9.05 16.62
C ARG A 148 17.17 8.98 17.48
N LYS A 149 17.91 7.87 17.46
CA LYS A 149 19.19 7.75 18.17
C LYS A 149 20.26 8.64 17.53
N LEU A 150 20.43 8.54 16.21
CA LEU A 150 21.37 9.37 15.44
C LEU A 150 21.09 10.88 15.64
N SER A 151 19.83 11.29 15.69
CA SER A 151 19.48 12.71 15.95
C SER A 151 19.76 13.19 17.38
N LYS A 152 19.91 12.27 18.34
CA LYS A 152 20.24 12.56 19.73
C LYS A 152 21.74 12.54 19.99
N GLU A 153 22.49 11.72 19.25
CA GLU A 153 23.95 11.63 19.32
C GLU A 153 24.64 12.80 18.57
N ASN A 154 23.97 13.38 17.57
CA ASN A 154 24.43 14.57 16.85
C ASN A 154 23.97 15.91 17.48
N LYS A 155 23.48 15.87 18.72
CA LYS A 155 23.11 17.06 19.53
C LYS A 155 24.03 17.16 20.73
#